data_AF-A0A851GPF3-F1
#
_entry.id   AF-A0A851GPF3-F1
#
_cell.length_a   1.000
_cell.length_b   1.000
_cell.length_c   1.000
_cell.angle_alpha   90.00
_cell.angle_beta   90.00
_cell.angle_gamma   90.00
#
_symmetry.space_group_name_H-M   'P 1'
#
loop_
_entity.id
_entity.type
_entity.pdbx_description
1 polymer ?
#
loop_
_entity_poly.entity_id
_entity_poly.type
_entity_poly.pdbx_seq_one_letter_code
_entity_poly.pdbx_strand_id
1 'polypeptide(L)'
;MDQFIVYFETGFRHIADLKGIDHILFVMALCIRYQFSDWKKLLILITSFTIGHSITLALSVFNVVNYSVAWIEFLIPVTIVITAISNLFVTKFTFKSKFPLIYFFALFFGLIHGLGFSNYLKSMLGKDESIIGQLLAFNLGLEAGQIIIVLAILLISFIFVQLLKWNRREFLLFITGGVFAVALLMALERIPQ
;
A
#
# COMPACT_ATOMS: atom_id res chain seq x y z
N MET A 1 4.58 -22.27 17.80
CA MET A 1 3.51 -21.40 17.25
C MET A 1 3.07 -22.00 15.94
N ASP A 2 1.77 -21.96 15.65
CA ASP A 2 1.25 -22.35 14.33
C ASP A 2 1.95 -21.51 13.25
N GLN A 3 2.53 -22.15 12.24
CA GLN A 3 3.25 -21.48 11.14
C GLN A 3 2.36 -20.42 10.50
N PHE A 4 1.06 -20.69 10.36
CA PHE A 4 0.09 -19.74 9.84
C PHE A 4 0.12 -18.41 10.61
N ILE A 5 0.12 -18.46 11.95
CA ILE A 5 0.12 -17.27 12.82
C ILE A 5 1.41 -16.48 12.62
N VAL A 6 2.56 -17.15 12.49
CA VAL A 6 3.86 -16.49 12.30
C VAL A 6 3.88 -15.69 10.99
N TYR A 7 3.44 -16.30 9.88
CA TYR A 7 3.41 -15.61 8.59
C TYR A 7 2.33 -14.53 8.52
N PHE A 8 1.15 -14.77 9.12
CA PHE A 8 0.12 -13.76 9.26
C PHE A 8 0.63 -12.53 10.04
N GLU A 9 1.25 -12.74 11.19
CA GLU A 9 1.82 -11.66 11.99
C GLU A 9 2.95 -10.95 11.24
N THR A 10 3.77 -11.68 10.48
CA THR A 10 4.81 -11.10 9.64
C THR A 10 4.21 -10.18 8.57
N GLY A 11 3.15 -10.60 7.88
CA GLY A 11 2.45 -9.77 6.91
C GLY A 11 1.78 -8.55 7.52
N PHE A 12 1.17 -8.72 8.69
CA PHE A 12 0.58 -7.61 9.45
C PHE A 12 1.63 -6.58 9.86
N ARG A 13 2.75 -7.03 10.44
CA ARG A 13 3.83 -6.15 10.89
C ARG A 13 4.55 -5.50 9.72
N HIS A 14 4.69 -6.19 8.58
CA HIS A 14 5.30 -5.61 7.37
C HIS A 14 4.63 -4.28 6.96
N ILE A 15 3.30 -4.22 7.01
CA ILE A 15 2.56 -3.00 6.65
C ILE A 15 2.38 -2.01 7.80
N ALA A 16 2.38 -2.49 9.05
CA ALA A 16 2.06 -1.69 10.24
C ALA A 16 3.30 -1.20 11.03
N ASP A 17 4.51 -1.65 10.70
CA ASP A 17 5.75 -1.27 11.39
C ASP A 17 6.37 0.00 10.78
N LEU A 18 7.21 0.69 11.54
CA LEU A 18 7.91 1.92 11.13
C LEU A 18 8.80 1.71 9.90
N LYS A 19 9.30 0.48 9.69
CA LYS A 19 10.06 0.10 8.50
C LYS A 19 9.20 0.06 7.23
N GLY A 20 7.89 -0.15 7.37
CA GLY A 20 6.88 -0.17 6.30
C GLY A 20 6.19 1.18 6.08
N ILE A 21 6.84 2.30 6.43
CA ILE A 21 6.25 3.63 6.31
C ILE A 21 5.82 3.96 4.87
N ASP A 22 6.51 3.40 3.88
CA ASP A 22 6.15 3.48 2.46
C ASP A 22 4.73 2.94 2.20
N HIS A 23 4.38 1.79 2.77
CA HIS A 23 3.05 1.20 2.62
C HIS A 23 1.97 2.05 3.31
N ILE A 24 2.27 2.58 4.50
CA ILE A 24 1.36 3.48 5.22
C ILE A 24 1.11 4.75 4.40
N LEU A 25 2.18 5.39 3.89
CA LEU A 25 2.10 6.58 3.06
C LEU A 25 1.36 6.30 1.75
N PHE A 26 1.59 5.15 1.13
CA PHE A 26 0.90 4.74 -0.09
C PHE A 26 -0.60 4.54 0.12
N VAL A 27 -0.99 3.77 1.15
CA VAL A 27 -2.39 3.56 1.52
C VAL A 27 -3.05 4.89 1.90
N MET A 28 -2.34 5.76 2.61
CA MET A 28 -2.80 7.12 2.92
C MET A 28 -3.07 7.93 1.66
N ALA A 29 -2.11 7.99 0.72
CA ALA A 29 -2.26 8.70 -0.53
C ALA A 29 -3.45 8.20 -1.36
N LEU A 30 -3.67 6.88 -1.43
CA LEU A 30 -4.80 6.30 -2.15
C LEU A 30 -6.15 6.59 -1.47
N CYS A 31 -6.21 6.45 -0.14
CA CYS A 31 -7.47 6.33 0.57
C CYS A 31 -8.02 7.67 1.08
N ILE A 32 -7.16 8.67 1.31
CA ILE A 32 -7.52 9.94 1.96
C ILE A 32 -8.66 10.71 1.25
N ARG A 33 -8.82 10.51 -0.06
CA ARG A 33 -9.88 11.15 -0.86
C ARG A 33 -11.27 10.55 -0.64
N TYR A 34 -11.39 9.39 0.00
CA TYR A 34 -12.64 8.66 0.22
C TYR A 34 -13.22 8.91 1.62
N GLN A 35 -14.47 8.51 1.84
CA GLN A 35 -15.17 8.56 3.12
C GLN A 35 -15.73 7.19 3.48
N PHE A 36 -16.27 7.02 4.69
CA PHE A 36 -16.93 5.78 5.14
C PHE A 36 -18.01 5.27 4.17
N SER A 37 -18.72 6.17 3.47
CA SER A 37 -19.71 5.81 2.45
C SER A 37 -19.10 5.07 1.24
N ASP A 38 -17.79 5.20 1.01
CA ASP A 38 -17.06 4.60 -0.11
C ASP A 38 -16.34 3.29 0.28
N TRP A 39 -16.67 2.66 1.42
CA TRP A 39 -15.95 1.47 1.93
C TRP A 39 -15.74 0.35 0.91
N LYS A 40 -16.72 0.09 0.02
CA LYS A 40 -16.57 -0.92 -1.04
C LYS A 40 -15.45 -0.58 -2.01
N LYS A 41 -15.28 0.71 -2.37
CA LYS A 41 -14.22 1.16 -3.27
C LYS A 41 -12.85 1.05 -2.60
N LEU A 42 -12.80 1.33 -1.30
CA LEU A 42 -11.59 1.20 -0.49
C LEU A 42 -11.15 -0.26 -0.38
N LEU A 43 -12.08 -1.18 -0.12
CA LEU A 43 -11.77 -2.62 -0.13
C LEU A 43 -11.24 -3.06 -1.49
N ILE A 44 -11.91 -2.70 -2.59
CA ILE A 44 -11.42 -3.03 -3.93
C ILE A 44 -10.01 -2.46 -4.18
N LEU A 45 -9.72 -1.24 -3.71
CA LEU A 45 -8.39 -0.62 -3.84
C LEU A 45 -7.31 -1.41 -3.11
N ILE A 46 -7.49 -1.67 -1.82
CA ILE A 46 -6.49 -2.38 -1.02
C ILE A 46 -6.32 -3.82 -1.48
N THR A 47 -7.42 -4.50 -1.84
CA THR A 47 -7.36 -5.86 -2.39
C THR A 47 -6.66 -5.87 -3.75
N SER A 48 -6.88 -4.87 -4.62
CA SER A 48 -6.17 -4.77 -5.91
C SER A 48 -4.66 -4.62 -5.70
N PHE A 49 -4.25 -3.79 -4.74
CA PHE A 49 -2.86 -3.67 -4.34
C PHE A 49 -2.29 -4.99 -3.82
N THR A 50 -3.00 -5.66 -2.92
CA THR A 50 -2.59 -6.95 -2.34
C THR A 50 -2.46 -8.04 -3.39
N ILE A 51 -3.36 -8.08 -4.37
CA ILE A 51 -3.26 -9.00 -5.52
C ILE A 51 -1.97 -8.75 -6.29
N GLY A 52 -1.68 -7.50 -6.67
CA GLY A 52 -0.41 -7.15 -7.33
C GLY A 52 0.80 -7.57 -6.50
N HIS A 53 0.80 -7.18 -5.22
CA HIS A 53 1.87 -7.50 -4.27
C HIS A 53 2.12 -9.01 -4.16
N SER A 54 1.04 -9.79 -4.01
CA SER A 54 1.06 -11.26 -3.91
C SER A 54 1.69 -11.91 -5.15
N ILE A 55 1.34 -11.42 -6.34
CA ILE A 55 1.86 -11.96 -7.61
C ILE A 55 3.38 -11.84 -7.64
N THR A 56 3.92 -10.65 -7.38
CA THR A 56 5.38 -10.43 -7.43
C THR A 56 6.12 -11.08 -6.28
N LEU A 57 5.53 -11.18 -5.09
CA LEU A 57 6.08 -11.99 -4.00
C LEU A 57 6.23 -13.45 -4.43
N ALA A 58 5.17 -14.05 -4.95
CA ALA A 58 5.18 -15.43 -5.40
C ALA A 58 6.23 -15.66 -6.50
N LEU A 59 6.25 -14.80 -7.53
CA LEU A 59 7.21 -14.89 -8.64
C LEU A 59 8.66 -14.79 -8.15
N SER A 60 8.96 -13.91 -7.19
CA SER A 60 10.30 -13.75 -6.64
C SER A 60 10.72 -14.93 -5.76
N VAL A 61 9.80 -15.44 -4.94
CA VAL A 61 10.02 -16.63 -4.10
C VAL A 61 10.35 -17.86 -4.96
N PHE A 62 9.61 -18.06 -6.05
CA PHE A 62 9.87 -19.15 -7.00
C PHE A 62 11.04 -18.91 -7.95
N ASN A 63 11.85 -17.85 -7.75
CA ASN A 63 12.99 -17.49 -8.61
C ASN A 63 12.62 -17.24 -10.09
N VAL A 64 11.37 -16.85 -10.38
CA VAL A 64 10.90 -16.61 -11.76
C VAL A 64 11.40 -15.27 -12.29
N VAL A 65 11.57 -14.27 -11.41
CA VAL A 65 11.96 -12.91 -11.79
C VAL A 65 13.21 -12.49 -11.03
N ASN A 66 14.20 -11.98 -11.78
CA ASN A 66 15.37 -11.30 -11.24
C ASN A 66 15.20 -9.79 -11.45
N TYR A 67 15.50 -9.00 -10.42
CA TYR A 67 15.36 -7.55 -10.45
C TYR A 67 16.44 -6.91 -9.58
N SER A 68 16.71 -5.62 -9.81
CA SER A 68 17.62 -4.86 -8.97
C SER A 68 16.86 -4.28 -7.77
N VAL A 69 17.32 -4.61 -6.57
CA VAL A 69 16.74 -4.12 -5.31
C VAL A 69 16.76 -2.58 -5.27
N ALA A 70 17.88 -1.97 -5.67
CA ALA A 70 18.03 -0.51 -5.70
C ALA A 70 16.95 0.17 -6.56
N TRP A 71 16.66 -0.38 -7.75
CA TRP A 71 15.60 0.16 -8.61
C TRP A 71 14.21 -0.01 -8.00
N ILE A 72 13.91 -1.12 -7.33
CA ILE A 72 12.61 -1.31 -6.68
C ILE A 72 12.46 -0.39 -5.47
N GLU A 73 13.48 -0.27 -4.64
CA GLU A 73 13.48 0.63 -3.48
C GLU A 73 13.32 2.11 -3.87
N PHE A 74 13.81 2.50 -5.05
CA PHE A 74 13.56 3.80 -5.67
C PHE A 74 12.14 3.95 -6.22
N LEU A 75 11.65 2.92 -6.93
CA LEU A 75 10.35 2.99 -7.60
C LEU A 75 9.19 3.02 -6.59
N ILE A 76 9.31 2.35 -5.45
CA ILE A 76 8.30 2.38 -4.38
C ILE A 76 7.89 3.82 -4.01
N PRO A 77 8.79 4.70 -3.50
CA PRO A 77 8.43 6.07 -3.17
C PRO A 77 8.01 6.90 -4.40
N VAL A 78 8.53 6.60 -5.60
CA VAL A 78 8.05 7.23 -6.84
C VAL A 78 6.56 6.95 -7.08
N THR A 79 6.09 5.72 -6.84
CA THR A 79 4.65 5.41 -6.97
C THR A 79 3.79 6.18 -5.94
N ILE A 80 4.32 6.45 -4.75
CA ILE A 80 3.65 7.27 -3.72
C ILE A 80 3.57 8.73 -4.18
N VAL A 81 4.67 9.27 -4.71
CA VAL A 81 4.72 10.61 -5.31
C VAL A 81 3.68 10.76 -6.44
N ILE A 82 3.61 9.79 -7.35
CA ILE A 82 2.62 9.78 -8.44
C ILE A 82 1.20 9.77 -7.87
N THR A 83 0.93 8.94 -6.87
CA THR A 83 -0.38 8.87 -6.21
C THR A 83 -0.74 10.21 -5.56
N ALA A 84 0.21 10.84 -4.87
CA ALA A 84 0.02 12.14 -4.24
C ALA A 84 -0.26 13.25 -5.27
N ILE A 85 0.48 13.29 -6.38
CA ILE A 85 0.21 14.21 -7.49
C ILE A 85 -1.20 13.98 -8.06
N SER A 86 -1.64 12.73 -8.18
CA SER A 86 -2.98 12.40 -8.68
C SER A 86 -4.11 13.01 -7.83
N ASN A 87 -3.86 13.20 -6.52
CA ASN A 87 -4.81 13.82 -5.61
C ASN A 87 -4.99 15.33 -5.83
N LEU A 88 -4.04 16.01 -6.47
CA LEU A 88 -4.15 17.44 -6.80
C LEU A 88 -5.26 17.71 -7.84
N PHE A 89 -5.49 16.75 -8.72
CA PHE A 89 -6.50 16.82 -9.78
C PHE A 89 -7.92 16.50 -9.30
N VAL A 90 -8.10 16.23 -8.00
CA VAL A 90 -9.40 15.88 -7.43
C VAL A 90 -10.20 17.14 -7.14
N THR A 91 -11.07 17.49 -8.07
CA THR A 91 -11.93 18.67 -7.98
C THR A 91 -13.34 18.34 -7.50
N LYS A 92 -13.81 17.12 -7.78
CA LYS A 92 -15.14 16.61 -7.41
C LYS A 92 -15.00 15.28 -6.68
N PHE A 93 -15.72 15.13 -5.58
CA PHE A 93 -15.72 13.91 -4.76
C PHE A 93 -16.83 12.92 -5.16
N THR A 94 -17.26 12.97 -6.41
CA THR A 94 -18.26 12.07 -6.98
C THR A 94 -17.59 11.01 -7.84
N PHE A 95 -17.34 9.83 -7.27
CA PHE A 95 -16.71 8.72 -7.98
C PHE A 95 -17.77 7.83 -8.65
N LYS A 96 -18.22 8.23 -9.84
CA LYS A 96 -19.29 7.54 -10.61
C LYS A 96 -18.80 6.44 -11.57
N SER A 97 -17.52 6.43 -11.93
CA SER A 97 -16.97 5.39 -12.83
C SER A 97 -16.99 4.02 -12.15
N LYS A 98 -17.40 2.97 -12.89
CA LYS A 98 -17.37 1.57 -12.40
C LYS A 98 -15.93 1.06 -12.20
N PHE A 99 -15.02 1.41 -13.10
CA PHE A 99 -13.61 0.99 -13.07
C PHE A 99 -12.68 2.20 -13.30
N PRO A 100 -12.49 3.05 -12.28
CA PRO A 100 -11.53 4.14 -12.36
C PRO A 100 -10.10 3.62 -12.51
N LEU A 101 -9.27 4.35 -13.26
CA LEU A 101 -7.84 4.04 -13.48
C LEU A 101 -7.05 3.82 -12.18
N ILE A 102 -7.49 4.40 -11.08
CA ILE A 102 -6.86 4.23 -9.76
C ILE A 102 -6.82 2.76 -9.29
N TYR A 103 -7.77 1.91 -9.70
CA TYR A 103 -7.72 0.47 -9.38
C TYR A 103 -6.60 -0.24 -10.14
N PHE A 104 -6.40 0.12 -11.40
CA PHE A 104 -5.28 -0.38 -12.20
C PHE A 104 -3.95 0.08 -11.60
N PHE A 105 -3.83 1.36 -11.22
CA PHE A 105 -2.63 1.88 -10.57
C PHE A 105 -2.36 1.21 -9.22
N ALA A 106 -3.40 0.96 -8.40
CA ALA A 106 -3.24 0.24 -7.14
C ALA A 106 -2.66 -1.17 -7.37
N LEU A 107 -3.18 -1.91 -8.34
CA LEU A 107 -2.65 -3.23 -8.71
C LEU A 107 -1.20 -3.15 -9.22
N PHE A 108 -0.93 -2.22 -10.15
CA PHE A 108 0.41 -2.06 -10.74
C PHE A 108 1.45 -1.65 -9.70
N PHE A 109 1.11 -0.71 -8.81
CA PHE A 109 1.99 -0.30 -7.72
C PHE A 109 2.16 -1.40 -6.69
N GLY A 110 1.14 -2.24 -6.47
CA GLY A 110 1.24 -3.48 -5.69
C GLY A 110 2.33 -4.40 -6.20
N LEU A 111 2.44 -4.61 -7.53
CA LEU A 111 3.52 -5.41 -8.13
C LEU A 111 4.90 -4.86 -7.74
N ILE A 112 5.10 -3.55 -7.80
CA ILE A 112 6.38 -2.92 -7.47
C ILE A 112 6.70 -3.12 -5.98
N HIS A 113 5.74 -2.86 -5.09
CA HIS A 113 5.95 -3.01 -3.65
C HIS A 113 6.24 -4.45 -3.24
N GLY A 114 5.56 -5.42 -3.87
CA GLY A 114 5.76 -6.84 -3.58
C GLY A 114 7.20 -7.30 -3.83
N LEU A 115 7.88 -6.73 -4.83
CA LEU A 115 9.28 -7.03 -5.08
C LEU A 115 10.18 -6.54 -3.93
N GLY A 116 9.89 -5.38 -3.33
CA GLY A 116 10.72 -4.77 -2.29
C GLY A 116 10.86 -5.61 -1.02
N PHE A 117 9.84 -6.39 -0.68
CA PHE A 117 9.87 -7.29 0.48
C PHE A 117 10.27 -8.73 0.14
N SER A 118 10.25 -9.10 -1.15
CA SER A 118 10.29 -10.50 -1.54
C SER A 118 11.58 -11.23 -1.18
N ASN A 119 12.74 -10.56 -1.16
CA ASN A 119 14.01 -11.17 -0.74
C ASN A 119 14.01 -11.53 0.75
N TYR A 120 13.45 -10.68 1.60
CA TYR A 120 13.32 -10.96 3.03
C TYR A 120 12.37 -12.14 3.26
N LEU A 121 11.19 -12.13 2.62
CA LEU A 121 10.25 -13.24 2.74
C LEU A 121 10.87 -14.56 2.28
N LYS A 122 11.56 -14.56 1.14
CA LYS A 122 12.27 -15.72 0.60
C LYS A 122 13.34 -16.27 1.54
N SER A 123 14.00 -15.43 2.33
CA SER A 123 14.97 -15.87 3.35
C SER A 123 14.31 -16.53 4.57
N MET A 124 13.03 -16.20 4.84
CA MET A 124 12.26 -16.78 5.93
C MET A 124 11.56 -18.10 5.55
N LEU A 125 11.19 -18.27 4.28
CA LEU A 125 10.50 -19.47 3.81
C LEU A 125 11.43 -20.69 3.92
N GLY A 126 11.02 -21.66 4.74
CA GLY A 126 11.74 -22.93 4.92
C GLY A 126 11.65 -23.83 3.67
N LYS A 127 12.66 -24.69 3.47
CA LYS A 127 12.76 -25.58 2.29
C LYS A 127 11.69 -26.69 2.23
N ASP A 128 11.07 -27.03 3.37
CA ASP A 128 10.24 -28.25 3.51
C ASP A 128 8.75 -27.97 3.82
N GLU A 129 8.31 -26.72 3.72
CA GLU A 129 6.93 -26.30 4.07
C GLU A 129 6.10 -25.87 2.86
N SER A 130 4.77 -25.82 3.03
CA SER A 130 3.86 -25.32 1.99
C SER A 130 4.02 -23.80 1.79
N ILE A 131 4.94 -23.43 0.89
CA ILE A 131 5.20 -22.04 0.47
C ILE A 131 3.91 -21.29 0.12
N ILE A 132 2.96 -21.98 -0.52
CA ILE A 132 1.65 -21.41 -0.89
C ILE A 132 0.85 -21.04 0.36
N GLY A 133 0.82 -21.91 1.37
CA GLY A 133 0.12 -21.64 2.64
C GLY A 133 0.76 -20.47 3.41
N GLN A 134 2.09 -20.40 3.41
CA GLN A 134 2.84 -19.31 4.05
C GLN A 134 2.60 -17.97 3.34
N LEU A 135 2.61 -17.95 1.99
CA LEU A 135 2.27 -16.78 1.19
C LEU A 135 0.83 -16.33 1.43
N LEU A 136 -0.12 -17.27 1.51
CA LEU A 136 -1.51 -16.95 1.79
C LEU A 136 -1.67 -16.34 3.18
N ALA A 137 -1.08 -16.95 4.21
CA ALA A 137 -1.09 -16.42 5.58
C ALA A 137 -0.50 -15.00 5.64
N PHE A 138 0.65 -14.79 4.99
CA PHE A 138 1.29 -13.48 4.89
C PHE A 138 0.38 -12.43 4.26
N ASN A 139 -0.23 -12.72 3.10
CA ASN A 139 -1.07 -11.74 2.41
C ASN A 139 -2.37 -11.45 3.16
N LEU A 140 -2.94 -12.44 3.87
CA LEU A 140 -4.07 -12.20 4.78
C LEU A 140 -3.70 -11.26 5.93
N GLY A 141 -2.50 -11.42 6.49
CA GLY A 141 -1.95 -10.52 7.50
C GLY A 141 -1.76 -9.10 6.97
N LEU A 142 -1.23 -8.98 5.76
CA LEU A 142 -1.04 -7.71 5.05
C LEU A 142 -2.37 -6.99 4.82
N GLU A 143 -3.37 -7.69 4.28
CA GLU A 143 -4.70 -7.11 4.03
C GLU A 143 -5.39 -6.70 5.34
N ALA A 144 -5.27 -7.49 6.40
CA ALA A 144 -5.77 -7.13 7.73
C ALA A 144 -5.10 -5.85 8.27
N GLY A 145 -3.78 -5.70 8.12
CA GLY A 145 -3.06 -4.49 8.50
C GLY A 145 -3.49 -3.27 7.68
N GLN A 146 -3.70 -3.43 6.37
CA GLN A 146 -4.22 -2.36 5.52
C GLN A 146 -5.61 -1.90 5.95
N ILE A 147 -6.51 -2.84 6.28
CA ILE A 147 -7.86 -2.49 6.75
C ILE A 147 -7.78 -1.61 7.99
N ILE A 148 -6.92 -1.93 8.96
CA ILE A 148 -6.73 -1.10 10.16
C ILE A 148 -6.23 0.30 9.80
N ILE A 149 -5.24 0.41 8.92
CA ILE A 149 -4.70 1.70 8.46
C ILE A 149 -5.79 2.52 7.75
N VAL A 150 -6.57 1.89 6.87
CA VAL A 150 -7.71 2.53 6.17
C VAL A 150 -8.75 3.03 7.17
N LEU A 151 -9.10 2.23 8.18
CA LEU A 151 -10.04 2.64 9.23
C LEU A 151 -9.50 3.86 10.00
N ALA A 152 -8.22 3.88 10.34
CA ALA A 152 -7.59 5.03 10.99
C ALA A 152 -7.65 6.28 10.10
N ILE A 153 -7.32 6.17 8.82
CA ILE A 153 -7.41 7.27 7.84
C ILE A 153 -8.84 7.80 7.74
N LEU A 154 -9.83 6.90 7.64
CA LEU A 154 -11.24 7.27 7.57
C LEU A 154 -11.72 7.97 8.85
N LEU A 155 -11.28 7.51 10.02
CA LEU A 155 -11.62 8.13 11.29
C LEU A 155 -11.04 9.54 11.39
N ILE A 156 -9.76 9.72 11.04
CA ILE A 156 -9.11 11.04 11.01
C ILE A 156 -9.84 11.95 10.02
N SER A 157 -10.12 11.48 8.81
CA SER A 157 -10.88 12.21 7.80
C SER A 157 -12.26 12.61 8.29
N PHE A 158 -12.98 11.73 8.99
CA PHE A 158 -14.27 12.04 9.60
C PHE A 158 -14.17 13.14 10.65
N ILE A 159 -13.19 13.07 11.56
CA ILE A 159 -12.98 14.09 12.59
C ILE A 159 -12.74 15.46 11.94
N PHE A 160 -11.78 15.57 11.02
CA PHE A 160 -11.43 16.86 10.43
C PHE A 160 -12.50 17.41 9.47
N VAL A 161 -13.06 16.57 8.61
CA VAL A 161 -14.00 17.01 7.57
C VAL A 161 -15.42 17.16 8.11
N GLN A 162 -15.90 16.22 8.94
CA GLN A 162 -17.30 16.24 9.41
C GLN A 162 -17.46 16.95 10.76
N LEU A 163 -16.58 16.69 11.73
CA LEU A 163 -16.72 17.29 13.07
C LEU A 163 -16.14 18.70 13.14
N LEU A 164 -14.89 18.87 12.69
CA LEU A 164 -14.20 20.16 12.67
C LEU A 164 -14.55 21.02 11.44
N LYS A 165 -15.36 20.48 10.52
CA LYS A 165 -15.86 21.18 9.32
C LYS A 165 -14.75 21.75 8.44
N TRP A 166 -13.56 21.16 8.45
CA TRP A 166 -12.50 21.56 7.54
C TRP A 166 -12.91 21.22 6.10
N ASN A 167 -12.66 22.14 5.16
CA ASN A 167 -12.94 21.92 3.76
C ASN A 167 -12.26 20.63 3.28
N ARG A 168 -13.06 19.68 2.77
CA ARG A 168 -12.59 18.36 2.34
C ARG A 168 -11.44 18.42 1.34
N ARG A 169 -11.44 19.41 0.43
CA ARG A 169 -10.38 19.58 -0.56
C ARG A 169 -9.10 20.10 0.08
N GLU A 170 -9.21 21.10 0.96
CA GLU A 170 -8.03 21.63 1.68
C GLU A 170 -7.40 20.55 2.55
N PHE A 171 -8.22 19.79 3.29
CA PHE A 171 -7.75 18.66 4.09
C PHE A 171 -7.06 17.60 3.23
N LEU A 172 -7.64 17.22 2.08
CA LEU A 172 -7.02 16.32 1.12
C LEU A 172 -5.65 16.84 0.66
N LEU A 173 -5.56 18.11 0.26
CA LEU A 173 -4.33 18.71 -0.24
C LEU A 173 -3.26 18.84 0.85
N PHE A 174 -3.66 19.15 2.09
CA PHE A 174 -2.77 19.25 3.23
C PHE A 174 -2.10 17.90 3.53
N ILE A 175 -2.89 16.84 3.70
CA ILE A 175 -2.36 15.50 3.95
C ILE A 175 -1.54 15.00 2.76
N THR A 176 -2.04 15.22 1.53
CA THR A 176 -1.32 14.85 0.31
C THR A 176 0.01 15.57 0.19
N GLY A 177 0.10 16.85 0.57
CA GLY A 177 1.34 17.62 0.57
C GLY A 177 2.38 17.04 1.52
N GLY A 178 1.96 16.64 2.73
CA GLY A 178 2.84 15.95 3.68
C GLY A 178 3.34 14.61 3.13
N VAL A 179 2.44 13.78 2.59
CA VAL A 179 2.80 12.50 1.98
C VAL A 179 3.77 12.69 0.80
N PHE A 180 3.49 13.66 -0.07
CA PHE A 180 4.34 14.00 -1.21
C PHE A 180 5.75 14.38 -0.75
N ALA A 181 5.87 15.26 0.25
CA ALA A 181 7.17 15.72 0.74
C ALA A 181 8.02 14.55 1.28
N VAL A 182 7.43 13.71 2.13
CA VAL A 182 8.13 12.54 2.69
C VAL A 182 8.50 11.55 1.58
N ALA A 183 7.57 11.23 0.68
CA ALA A 183 7.83 10.30 -0.41
C ALA A 183 8.89 10.82 -1.40
N LEU A 184 8.91 12.12 -1.68
CA LEU A 184 9.92 12.72 -2.55
C LEU A 184 11.31 12.63 -1.91
N LEU A 185 11.43 12.92 -0.61
CA LEU A 185 12.69 12.75 0.11
C LEU A 185 13.17 11.29 0.05
N MET A 186 12.28 10.33 0.32
CA MET A 186 12.61 8.91 0.21
C MET A 186 13.04 8.51 -1.20
N ALA A 187 12.41 9.05 -2.24
CA ALA A 187 12.81 8.77 -3.63
C ALA A 187 14.21 9.33 -3.93
N LEU A 188 14.52 10.54 -3.49
CA LEU A 188 15.82 11.17 -3.69
C LEU A 188 16.95 10.43 -2.95
N GLU A 189 16.69 9.96 -1.73
CA GLU A 189 17.64 9.19 -0.93
C GLU A 189 17.94 7.81 -1.54
N ARG A 190 16.97 7.23 -2.25
CA ARG A 190 17.06 5.88 -2.83
C ARG A 190 17.38 5.89 -4.32
N ILE A 191 17.86 7.00 -4.89
CA ILE A 191 18.30 7.04 -6.28
C ILE A 191 19.36 5.96 -6.50
N PRO A 192 19.17 5.04 -7.46
CA PRO A 192 20.14 4.00 -7.75
C PRO A 192 21.48 4.62 -8.16
N GLN A 193 22.57 4.14 -7.56
CA GLN A 193 23.95 4.53 -7.87
C GLN A 193 24.58 3.58 -8.89
#